data_AF-A0A1R3KHX8-F1
#
_entry.id   AF-A0A1R3KHX8-F1
#
_cell.length_a   1.000
_cell.length_b   1.000
_cell.length_c   1.000
_cell.angle_alpha   90.00
_cell.angle_beta   90.00
_cell.angle_gamma   90.00
#
_symmetry.space_group_name_H-M   'P 1'
#
loop_
_entity.id
_entity.type
_entity.pdbx_description
1 polymer ?
#
loop_
_entity_poly.entity_id
_entity_poly.type
_entity_poly.pdbx_seq_one_letter_code
_entity_poly.pdbx_strand_id
1 'polypeptide(L)'
;MGLFSGKGNLGPGRHRAFAVTSENRASDLILRFFECCQTYKDFRKSQGPALDKLKEPILSEITSALVKRYELNFTRQDMSSLWFLCKQESSLLDITDQACSLFSPSEVALLEWTDDLEVFIVKGYGKSLNYRMGVPLLRDVVQSMEQAIKAKEDNQALGSYEKARLRFAHAETVVPFSCLLGLFLEGSDFQRIQKEEPLDFPPKPPKKRNWRGSTVAPFAGNNMLVLYSCPANSSSNYFVQVLHNEHPIPMPGCDGSDFCPFEVFKEKIVHPHLKHDYNTLCNVNLDQPKQKPQPSKLSQLFRWLFWPGTDDTPSHRVDL
;
A
#
# COMPACT_ATOMS: atom_id res chain seq x y z
N MET A 1 13.74 4.43 21.05
CA MET A 1 12.72 5.08 21.91
C MET A 1 11.44 5.25 21.10
N GLY A 2 10.25 5.12 21.70
CA GLY A 2 8.96 5.21 21.00
C GLY A 2 7.98 6.21 21.62
N LEU A 3 6.80 6.38 21.00
CA LEU A 3 5.77 7.38 21.34
C LEU A 3 5.40 7.46 22.83
N PHE A 4 5.49 6.35 23.55
CA PHE A 4 5.09 6.22 24.96
C PHE A 4 6.26 6.22 25.96
N SER A 5 7.49 6.43 25.50
CA SER A 5 8.66 6.54 26.37
C SER A 5 8.55 7.76 27.29
N GLY A 6 8.82 7.59 28.59
CA GLY A 6 8.77 8.68 29.57
C GLY A 6 7.37 9.18 29.97
N LYS A 7 6.29 8.59 29.44
CA LYS A 7 4.89 9.07 29.60
C LYS A 7 4.01 8.19 30.52
N GLY A 8 4.60 7.19 31.16
CA GLY A 8 3.90 6.27 32.06
C GLY A 8 4.74 5.83 33.25
N ASN A 9 4.34 4.70 33.84
CA ASN A 9 4.85 4.21 35.12
C ASN A 9 5.48 2.81 35.02
N LEU A 10 5.57 2.23 33.81
CA LEU A 10 6.10 0.88 33.62
C LEU A 10 7.60 0.89 33.32
N GLY A 11 8.36 0.19 34.16
CA GLY A 11 9.79 -0.06 33.99
C GLY A 11 10.68 1.20 34.03
N PRO A 12 12.01 1.04 33.88
CA PRO A 12 12.96 2.16 33.89
C PRO A 12 12.70 3.20 32.80
N GLY A 13 12.15 2.79 31.66
CA GLY A 13 11.78 3.66 30.54
C GLY A 13 10.48 4.45 30.75
N ARG A 14 9.78 4.25 31.87
CA ARG A 14 8.52 4.93 32.22
C ARG A 14 7.50 4.85 31.09
N HIS A 15 7.23 3.64 30.59
CA HIS A 15 6.31 3.43 29.47
C HIS A 15 4.84 3.49 29.93
N ARG A 16 3.96 3.94 29.02
CA ARG A 16 2.50 3.87 29.19
C ARG A 16 1.97 2.56 28.61
N ALA A 17 1.09 1.88 29.34
CA ALA A 17 0.38 0.70 28.85
C ALA A 17 -0.60 1.07 27.74
N PHE A 18 -0.79 0.19 26.76
CA PHE A 18 -1.78 0.32 25.70
C PHE A 18 -2.34 -1.06 25.35
N ALA A 19 -3.59 -1.10 24.87
CA ALA A 19 -4.18 -2.33 24.39
C ALA A 19 -3.65 -2.66 23.00
N VAL A 20 -3.34 -3.93 22.77
CA VAL A 20 -3.02 -4.47 21.44
C VAL A 20 -4.13 -5.44 21.08
N THR A 21 -4.78 -5.19 19.95
CA THR A 21 -5.73 -6.12 19.35
C THR A 21 -5.10 -6.75 18.12
N SER A 22 -5.33 -8.04 17.94
CA SER A 22 -4.88 -8.80 16.78
C SER A 22 -6.02 -9.65 16.27
N GLU A 23 -6.13 -9.76 14.95
CA GLU A 23 -7.10 -10.61 14.28
C GLU A 23 -6.39 -11.77 13.57
N ASN A 24 -7.11 -12.87 13.33
CA ASN A 24 -6.57 -13.98 12.56
C ASN A 24 -6.28 -13.54 11.11
N ARG A 25 -5.08 -13.88 10.63
CA ARG A 25 -4.64 -13.62 9.25
C ARG A 25 -5.66 -14.03 8.19
N ALA A 26 -6.39 -15.12 8.41
CA ALA A 26 -7.36 -15.66 7.46
C ALA A 26 -8.68 -14.87 7.38
N SER A 27 -8.98 -14.02 8.36
CA SER A 27 -10.26 -13.31 8.50
C SER A 27 -10.13 -11.80 8.69
N ASP A 28 -8.91 -11.26 8.75
CA ASP A 28 -8.68 -9.83 8.95
C ASP A 28 -9.00 -9.02 7.68
N LEU A 29 -10.26 -8.56 7.60
CA LEU A 29 -10.75 -7.71 6.52
C LEU A 29 -10.34 -6.23 6.68
N ILE A 30 -9.70 -5.85 7.78
CA ILE A 30 -9.33 -4.45 8.06
C ILE A 30 -7.88 -4.20 7.67
N LEU A 31 -6.93 -5.00 8.17
CA LEU A 31 -5.50 -4.78 7.93
C LEU A 31 -4.90 -5.78 6.94
N ARG A 32 -5.60 -6.87 6.61
CA ARG A 32 -5.13 -7.91 5.67
C ARG A 32 -6.17 -8.30 4.61
N PHE A 33 -7.05 -7.37 4.25
CA PHE A 33 -8.08 -7.58 3.21
C PHE A 33 -7.52 -8.18 1.91
N PHE A 34 -6.28 -7.86 1.54
CA PHE A 34 -5.63 -8.37 0.33
C PHE A 34 -5.39 -9.89 0.37
N GLU A 35 -5.25 -10.50 1.55
CA GLU A 35 -5.08 -11.96 1.70
C GLU A 35 -6.41 -12.71 1.68
N CYS A 36 -7.44 -12.08 2.23
CA CYS A 36 -8.79 -12.62 2.28
C CYS A 36 -9.51 -12.48 0.92
N CYS A 37 -9.01 -11.66 -0.02
CA CYS A 37 -9.68 -11.37 -1.28
C CYS A 37 -9.25 -12.34 -2.41
N GLN A 38 -10.09 -13.31 -2.78
CA GLN A 38 -9.74 -14.29 -3.80
C GLN A 38 -9.64 -13.67 -5.20
N THR A 39 -10.58 -12.81 -5.57
CA THR A 39 -10.53 -12.05 -6.85
C THR A 39 -9.21 -11.30 -7.00
N TYR A 40 -8.71 -10.66 -5.93
CA TYR A 40 -7.45 -9.93 -5.95
C TYR A 40 -6.23 -10.86 -6.11
N LYS A 41 -6.20 -11.99 -5.39
CA LYS A 41 -5.13 -12.98 -5.52
C LYS A 41 -5.03 -13.54 -6.93
N ASP A 42 -6.18 -13.87 -7.53
CA ASP A 42 -6.25 -14.36 -8.92
C ASP A 42 -5.82 -13.27 -9.92
N PHE A 43 -6.28 -12.04 -9.71
CA PHE A 43 -5.85 -10.88 -10.51
C PHE A 43 -4.34 -10.68 -10.44
N ARG A 44 -3.75 -10.55 -9.24
CA ARG A 44 -2.30 -10.36 -9.06
C ARG A 44 -1.51 -11.46 -9.76
N LYS A 45 -1.93 -12.72 -9.63
CA LYS A 45 -1.27 -13.85 -10.29
C LYS A 45 -1.34 -13.74 -11.83
N SER A 46 -2.48 -13.32 -12.37
CA SER A 46 -2.65 -13.15 -13.83
C SER A 46 -1.83 -12.00 -14.43
N GLN A 47 -1.47 -10.97 -13.64
CA GLN A 47 -0.70 -9.83 -14.12
C GLN A 47 0.79 -10.11 -14.29
N GLY A 48 1.33 -11.17 -13.68
CA GLY A 48 2.76 -11.49 -13.70
C GLY A 48 3.38 -11.46 -15.10
N PRO A 49 2.89 -12.24 -16.08
CA PRO A 49 3.46 -12.24 -17.43
C PRO A 49 3.39 -10.89 -18.15
N ALA A 50 2.33 -10.10 -17.92
CA ALA A 50 2.18 -8.78 -18.53
C ALA A 50 3.17 -7.77 -17.93
N LEU A 51 3.40 -7.84 -16.61
CA LEU A 51 4.42 -7.06 -15.92
C LEU A 51 5.82 -7.43 -16.39
N ASP A 52 6.14 -8.71 -16.49
CA ASP A 52 7.45 -9.17 -16.97
C ASP A 52 7.73 -8.63 -18.37
N LYS A 53 6.76 -8.72 -19.28
CA LYS A 53 6.86 -8.16 -20.63
C LYS A 53 7.07 -6.64 -20.64
N LEU A 54 6.50 -5.92 -19.68
CA LEU A 54 6.64 -4.47 -19.58
C LEU A 54 8.01 -4.05 -19.05
N LYS A 55 8.58 -4.82 -18.10
CA LYS A 55 9.89 -4.56 -17.49
C LYS A 55 11.06 -5.04 -18.36
N GLU A 56 10.86 -6.09 -19.14
CA GLU A 56 11.92 -6.78 -19.89
C GLU A 56 12.74 -5.86 -20.81
N PRO A 57 12.16 -4.91 -21.57
CA PRO A 57 12.96 -3.99 -22.38
C PRO A 57 13.93 -3.14 -21.57
N ILE A 58 13.51 -2.69 -20.37
CA ILE A 58 14.36 -1.90 -19.47
C ILE A 58 15.49 -2.74 -18.91
N LEU A 59 15.17 -3.94 -18.42
CA LEU A 59 16.18 -4.86 -17.89
C LEU A 59 17.18 -5.27 -18.98
N SER A 60 16.73 -5.53 -20.21
CA SER A 60 17.58 -5.86 -21.35
C SER A 60 18.52 -4.72 -21.74
N GLU A 61 18.03 -3.48 -21.77
CA GLU A 61 18.82 -2.27 -22.03
C GLU A 61 19.95 -2.11 -20.99
N ILE A 62 19.59 -2.19 -19.69
CA ILE A 62 20.54 -2.03 -18.58
C ILE A 62 21.52 -3.20 -18.53
N THR A 63 21.07 -4.44 -18.74
CA THR A 63 21.94 -5.62 -18.82
C THR A 63 23.02 -5.40 -19.88
N SER A 64 22.62 -4.99 -21.08
CA SER A 64 23.56 -4.76 -22.19
C SER A 64 24.57 -3.67 -21.88
N ALA A 65 24.15 -2.59 -21.21
CA ALA A 65 25.02 -1.51 -20.77
C ALA A 65 26.04 -1.98 -19.72
N LEU A 66 25.61 -2.77 -18.73
CA LEU A 66 26.48 -3.28 -17.66
C LEU A 66 27.47 -4.34 -18.15
N VAL A 67 27.04 -5.26 -19.03
CA VAL A 67 27.93 -6.23 -19.70
C VAL A 67 29.05 -5.50 -20.42
N LYS A 68 28.73 -4.43 -21.16
CA LYS A 68 29.72 -3.63 -21.86
C LYS A 68 30.63 -2.82 -20.91
N ARG A 69 30.08 -2.28 -19.82
CA ARG A 69 30.80 -1.43 -18.86
C ARG A 69 31.82 -2.22 -18.03
N TYR A 70 31.46 -3.43 -17.63
CA TYR A 70 32.26 -4.24 -16.70
C TYR A 70 32.92 -5.46 -17.34
N GLU A 71 32.61 -5.75 -18.60
CA GLU A 71 33.13 -6.93 -19.33
C GLU A 71 32.81 -8.25 -18.63
N LEU A 72 31.69 -8.29 -17.90
CA LEU A 72 31.18 -9.45 -17.18
C LEU A 72 29.89 -9.96 -17.83
N ASN A 73 29.69 -11.28 -17.82
CA ASN A 73 28.51 -11.91 -18.39
C ASN A 73 27.31 -11.83 -17.43
N PHE A 74 26.64 -10.68 -17.40
CA PHE A 74 25.40 -10.50 -16.65
C PHE A 74 24.16 -10.94 -17.43
N THR A 75 23.21 -11.51 -16.71
CA THR A 75 21.86 -11.80 -17.18
C THR A 75 20.85 -10.77 -16.66
N ARG A 76 19.63 -10.78 -17.21
CA ARG A 76 18.52 -9.99 -16.66
C ARG A 76 18.18 -10.35 -15.22
N GLN A 77 18.38 -11.62 -14.85
CA GLN A 77 18.15 -12.06 -13.48
C GLN A 77 19.18 -11.42 -12.54
N ASP A 78 20.44 -11.34 -12.95
CA ASP A 78 21.48 -10.65 -12.19
C ASP A 78 21.15 -9.16 -12.03
N MET A 79 20.61 -8.51 -13.06
CA MET A 79 20.18 -7.10 -12.95
C MET A 79 19.09 -6.92 -11.89
N SER A 80 18.06 -7.78 -11.89
CA SER A 80 17.02 -7.77 -10.87
C SER A 80 17.57 -8.02 -9.47
N SER A 81 18.52 -8.96 -9.33
CA SER A 81 19.18 -9.27 -8.05
C SER A 81 20.07 -8.15 -7.54
N LEU A 82 20.88 -7.54 -8.42
CA LEU A 82 21.74 -6.39 -8.07
C LEU A 82 20.92 -5.15 -7.73
N TRP A 83 19.82 -4.91 -8.45
CA TRP A 83 18.89 -3.84 -8.10
C TRP A 83 18.23 -4.08 -6.74
N PHE A 84 17.80 -5.32 -6.46
CA PHE A 84 17.28 -5.68 -5.14
C PHE A 84 18.34 -5.50 -4.05
N LEU A 85 19.58 -5.97 -4.26
CA LEU A 85 20.68 -5.80 -3.31
C LEU A 85 20.95 -4.32 -3.02
N CYS A 86 21.04 -3.48 -4.06
CA CYS A 86 21.19 -2.03 -3.91
C CYS A 86 20.10 -1.44 -3.00
N LYS A 87 18.82 -1.79 -3.22
CA LYS A 87 17.72 -1.32 -2.36
C LYS A 87 17.89 -1.77 -0.91
N GLN A 88 18.32 -3.00 -0.67
CA GLN A 88 18.52 -3.53 0.68
C GLN A 88 19.72 -2.87 1.39
N GLU A 89 20.86 -2.73 0.71
CA GLU A 89 22.04 -2.03 1.22
C GLU A 89 21.71 -0.58 1.57
N SER A 90 21.02 0.12 0.67
CA SER A 90 20.65 1.52 0.87
C SER A 90 19.68 1.68 2.04
N SER A 91 18.62 0.87 2.12
CA SER A 91 17.57 1.04 3.13
C SER A 91 17.90 0.49 4.52
N LEU A 92 18.72 -0.56 4.61
CA LEU A 92 19.03 -1.21 5.89
C LEU A 92 20.37 -0.79 6.47
N LEU A 93 21.34 -0.44 5.61
CA LEU A 93 22.72 -0.20 6.01
C LEU A 93 23.21 1.21 5.68
N ASP A 94 22.40 2.02 5.00
CA ASP A 94 22.79 3.35 4.48
C ASP A 94 24.02 3.30 3.56
N ILE A 95 24.16 2.19 2.81
CA ILE A 95 25.25 1.96 1.87
C ILE A 95 24.75 2.19 0.44
N THR A 96 25.38 3.13 -0.28
CA THR A 96 24.99 3.50 -1.65
C THR A 96 26.14 3.45 -2.65
N ASP A 97 27.35 3.10 -2.20
CA ASP A 97 28.58 3.04 -2.99
C ASP A 97 29.01 1.59 -3.35
N GLN A 98 28.18 0.59 -3.02
CA GLN A 98 28.39 -0.81 -3.37
C GLN A 98 27.50 -1.24 -4.55
N ALA A 99 26.48 -2.08 -4.36
CA ALA A 99 25.67 -2.60 -5.48
C ALA A 99 24.98 -1.47 -6.27
N CYS A 100 24.61 -0.38 -5.59
CA CYS A 100 24.03 0.79 -6.23
C CYS A 100 24.99 1.50 -7.20
N SER A 101 26.30 1.49 -6.92
CA SER A 101 27.32 2.15 -7.77
C SER A 101 27.49 1.47 -9.13
N LEU A 102 26.97 0.25 -9.30
CA LEU A 102 27.01 -0.45 -10.57
C LEU A 102 26.16 0.23 -11.64
N PHE A 103 25.13 0.96 -11.21
CA PHE A 103 24.14 1.63 -12.05
C PHE A 103 24.42 3.13 -12.13
N SER A 104 24.24 3.71 -13.32
CA SER A 104 24.20 5.16 -13.48
C SER A 104 22.88 5.74 -12.92
N PRO A 105 22.82 7.04 -12.59
CA PRO A 105 21.58 7.67 -12.09
C PRO A 105 20.36 7.49 -13.01
N SER A 106 20.57 7.49 -14.34
CA SER A 106 19.49 7.23 -15.29
C SER A 106 19.03 5.78 -15.29
N GLU A 107 19.95 4.82 -15.11
CA GLU A 107 19.61 3.40 -14.98
C GLU A 107 18.84 3.14 -13.67
N VAL A 108 19.25 3.76 -12.56
CA VAL A 108 18.50 3.73 -11.29
C VAL A 108 17.09 4.28 -11.45
N ALA A 109 16.93 5.42 -12.13
CA ALA A 109 15.60 6.00 -12.36
C ALA A 109 14.69 5.08 -13.20
N LEU A 110 15.27 4.36 -14.18
CA LEU A 110 14.54 3.38 -14.98
C LEU A 110 14.16 2.14 -14.17
N LEU A 111 15.07 1.63 -13.33
CA LEU A 111 14.80 0.49 -12.43
C LEU A 111 13.73 0.84 -11.40
N GLU A 112 13.82 2.01 -10.77
CA GLU A 112 12.77 2.55 -9.88
C GLU A 112 11.42 2.60 -10.61
N TRP A 113 11.40 3.07 -11.86
CA TRP A 113 10.16 3.10 -12.64
C TRP A 113 9.58 1.71 -12.91
N THR A 114 10.41 0.66 -13.05
CA THR A 114 9.89 -0.71 -13.15
C THR A 114 9.21 -1.19 -11.85
N ASP A 115 9.69 -0.74 -10.69
CA ASP A 115 9.04 -1.00 -9.40
C ASP A 115 7.74 -0.18 -9.28
N ASP A 116 7.76 1.08 -9.71
CA ASP A 116 6.57 1.95 -9.73
C ASP A 116 5.42 1.35 -10.54
N LEU A 117 5.74 0.78 -11.72
CA LEU A 117 4.77 0.09 -12.58
C LEU A 117 4.15 -1.12 -11.88
N GLU A 118 4.96 -1.95 -11.21
CA GLU A 118 4.44 -3.09 -10.48
C GLU A 118 3.50 -2.65 -9.37
N VAL A 119 3.94 -1.71 -8.52
CA VAL A 119 3.10 -1.20 -7.41
C VAL A 119 1.83 -0.56 -7.96
N PHE A 120 1.91 0.23 -9.04
CA PHE A 120 0.74 0.82 -9.69
C PHE A 120 -0.26 -0.24 -10.15
N ILE A 121 0.21 -1.23 -10.91
CA ILE A 121 -0.63 -2.23 -11.59
C ILE A 121 -1.28 -3.20 -10.59
N VAL A 122 -0.51 -3.73 -9.63
CA VAL A 122 -1.00 -4.80 -8.74
C VAL A 122 -1.40 -4.35 -7.34
N LYS A 123 -1.12 -3.10 -6.93
CA LYS A 123 -1.48 -2.60 -5.58
C LYS A 123 -2.18 -1.24 -5.61
N GLY A 124 -1.87 -0.41 -6.60
CA GLY A 124 -2.35 0.96 -6.73
C GLY A 124 -3.47 1.12 -7.75
N TYR A 125 -3.43 2.23 -8.49
CA TYR A 125 -4.48 2.66 -9.39
C TYR A 125 -4.66 1.86 -10.69
N GLY A 126 -3.85 0.84 -10.95
CA GLY A 126 -3.96 0.03 -12.16
C GLY A 126 -5.31 -0.67 -12.33
N LYS A 127 -6.01 -0.99 -11.23
CA LYS A 127 -7.39 -1.48 -11.25
C LYS A 127 -8.14 -1.07 -9.98
N SER A 128 -9.43 -0.74 -10.11
CA SER A 128 -10.28 -0.37 -8.97
C SER A 128 -10.35 -1.44 -7.87
N LEU A 129 -10.27 -2.72 -8.24
CA LEU A 129 -10.18 -3.87 -7.33
C LEU A 129 -9.07 -3.68 -6.28
N ASN A 130 -7.90 -3.17 -6.68
CA ASN A 130 -6.72 -3.08 -5.81
C ASN A 130 -6.97 -2.22 -4.57
N TYR A 131 -7.66 -1.09 -4.73
CA TYR A 131 -7.90 -0.17 -3.62
C TYR A 131 -9.28 -0.35 -2.99
N ARG A 132 -10.30 -0.79 -3.74
CA ARG A 132 -11.65 -1.02 -3.19
C ARG A 132 -11.75 -2.15 -2.18
N MET A 133 -10.87 -3.15 -2.27
CA MET A 133 -10.78 -4.16 -1.22
C MET A 133 -10.42 -3.57 0.15
N GLY A 134 -9.85 -2.36 0.21
CA GLY A 134 -9.55 -1.64 1.44
C GLY A 134 -10.71 -0.80 2.02
N VAL A 135 -11.91 -0.80 1.41
CA VAL A 135 -13.07 -0.05 1.92
C VAL A 135 -13.45 -0.41 3.37
N PRO A 136 -13.33 -1.67 3.86
CA PRO A 136 -13.57 -1.96 5.27
C PRO A 136 -12.68 -1.13 6.22
N LEU A 137 -11.39 -0.95 5.88
CA LEU A 137 -10.47 -0.10 6.65
C LEU A 137 -10.90 1.37 6.60
N LEU A 138 -11.28 1.88 5.43
CA LEU A 138 -11.77 3.26 5.29
C LEU A 138 -13.01 3.50 6.15
N ARG A 139 -13.96 2.56 6.17
CA ARG A 139 -15.14 2.63 7.03
C ARG A 139 -14.77 2.61 8.51
N ASP A 140 -13.88 1.72 8.93
CA ASP A 140 -13.42 1.64 10.33
C ASP A 140 -12.74 2.94 10.80
N VAL A 141 -11.95 3.58 9.93
CA VAL A 141 -11.33 4.89 10.22
C VAL A 141 -12.38 5.99 10.38
N VAL A 142 -13.33 6.10 9.45
CA VAL A 142 -14.41 7.11 9.51
C VAL A 142 -15.29 6.90 10.73
N GLN A 143 -15.68 5.67 11.02
CA GLN A 143 -16.47 5.32 12.20
C GLN A 143 -15.74 5.67 13.50
N SER A 144 -14.42 5.46 13.56
CA SER A 144 -13.62 5.87 14.73
C SER A 144 -13.67 7.39 14.93
N MET A 145 -13.63 8.18 13.86
CA MET A 145 -13.77 9.63 13.92
C MET A 145 -15.17 10.06 14.36
N GLU A 146 -16.23 9.45 13.81
CA GLU A 146 -17.61 9.73 14.21
C GLU A 146 -17.87 9.42 15.69
N GLN A 147 -17.31 8.31 16.19
CA GLN A 147 -17.37 7.96 17.61
C GLN A 147 -16.67 9.00 18.49
N ALA A 148 -15.51 9.52 18.06
CA ALA A 148 -14.79 10.57 18.79
C ALA A 148 -15.56 11.91 18.78
N ILE A 149 -16.20 12.27 17.66
CA ILE A 149 -17.09 13.44 17.56
C ILE A 149 -18.25 13.29 18.55
N LYS A 150 -18.97 12.16 18.47
CA LYS A 150 -20.11 11.89 19.35
C LYS A 150 -19.71 11.93 20.82
N ALA A 151 -18.61 11.29 21.20
CA ALA A 151 -18.13 11.29 22.58
C ALA A 151 -17.80 12.70 23.09
N LYS A 152 -17.29 13.58 22.20
CA LYS A 152 -17.05 14.98 22.53
C LYS A 152 -18.36 15.76 22.71
N GLU A 153 -19.32 15.58 21.81
CA GLU A 153 -20.62 16.27 21.86
C GLU A 153 -21.47 15.84 23.07
N ASP A 154 -21.39 14.56 23.43
CA ASP A 154 -22.01 13.98 24.62
C ASP A 154 -21.29 14.38 25.93
N ASN A 155 -20.21 15.19 25.86
CA ASN A 155 -19.36 15.59 27.00
C ASN A 155 -18.84 14.39 27.82
N GLN A 156 -18.49 13.29 27.16
CA GLN A 156 -17.94 12.13 27.85
C GLN A 156 -16.62 12.46 28.54
N ALA A 157 -16.37 11.80 29.67
CA ALA A 157 -15.18 12.03 30.47
C ALA A 157 -13.88 11.82 29.68
N LEU A 158 -12.87 12.65 29.94
CA LEU A 158 -11.57 12.50 29.31
C LEU A 158 -10.99 11.11 29.62
N GLY A 159 -10.69 10.35 28.57
CA GLY A 159 -10.14 9.00 28.70
C GLY A 159 -11.18 7.88 28.66
N SER A 160 -12.47 8.17 28.56
CA SER A 160 -13.53 7.15 28.39
C SER A 160 -13.75 6.71 26.95
N TYR A 161 -13.13 7.38 25.98
CA TYR A 161 -13.23 7.08 24.55
C TYR A 161 -11.85 7.12 23.89
N GLU A 162 -11.72 6.39 22.77
CA GLU A 162 -10.48 6.29 22.02
C GLU A 162 -10.13 7.62 21.34
N LYS A 163 -8.88 8.08 21.52
CA LYS A 163 -8.36 9.30 20.89
C LYS A 163 -7.36 9.04 19.77
N ALA A 164 -6.83 7.82 19.70
CA ALA A 164 -5.87 7.41 18.69
C ALA A 164 -5.96 5.91 18.50
N ARG A 165 -6.03 5.47 17.23
CA ARG A 165 -5.96 4.07 16.84
C ARG A 165 -4.79 3.86 15.88
N LEU A 166 -3.74 3.23 16.38
CA LEU A 166 -2.51 2.95 15.62
C LEU A 166 -2.64 1.57 14.97
N ARG A 167 -2.58 1.53 13.64
CA ARG A 167 -2.74 0.31 12.85
C ARG A 167 -1.41 0.00 12.16
N PHE A 168 -0.93 -1.23 12.28
CA PHE A 168 0.31 -1.70 11.66
C PHE A 168 -0.03 -2.76 10.63
N ALA A 169 0.39 -2.55 9.38
CA ALA A 169 0.00 -3.39 8.25
C ALA A 169 1.14 -3.48 7.21
N HIS A 170 0.84 -4.09 6.07
CA HIS A 170 1.78 -4.26 4.96
C HIS A 170 1.64 -3.17 3.91
N ALA A 171 2.58 -3.10 2.96
CA ALA A 171 2.47 -2.22 1.81
C ALA A 171 1.19 -2.48 0.99
N GLU A 172 0.76 -3.75 0.92
CA GLU A 172 -0.51 -4.21 0.34
C GLU A 172 -1.76 -3.66 1.06
N THR A 173 -1.59 -2.98 2.19
CA THR A 173 -2.66 -2.26 2.90
C THR A 173 -2.49 -0.75 2.73
N VAL A 174 -1.26 -0.25 2.92
CA VAL A 174 -0.93 1.18 2.86
C VAL A 174 -1.18 1.74 1.46
N VAL A 175 -0.73 1.06 0.40
CA VAL A 175 -0.89 1.53 -0.99
C VAL A 175 -2.38 1.63 -1.39
N PRO A 176 -3.21 0.57 -1.25
CA PRO A 176 -4.66 0.66 -1.42
C PRO A 176 -5.32 1.79 -0.62
N PHE A 177 -4.91 1.98 0.63
CA PHE A 177 -5.49 3.02 1.48
C PHE A 177 -5.13 4.43 0.99
N SER A 178 -3.87 4.67 0.60
CA SER A 178 -3.47 5.92 -0.08
C SER A 178 -4.29 6.16 -1.34
N CYS A 179 -4.58 5.10 -2.10
CA CYS A 179 -5.40 5.19 -3.30
C CYS A 179 -6.86 5.59 -3.01
N LEU A 180 -7.47 5.03 -1.96
CA LEU A 180 -8.82 5.40 -1.49
C LEU A 180 -8.92 6.85 -1.04
N LEU A 181 -7.82 7.44 -0.56
CA LEU A 181 -7.75 8.86 -0.22
C LEU A 181 -7.54 9.76 -1.45
N GLY A 182 -7.35 9.17 -2.64
CA GLY A 182 -7.11 9.92 -3.88
C GLY A 182 -5.71 10.53 -3.98
N LEU A 183 -4.74 10.08 -3.19
CA LEU A 183 -3.39 10.66 -3.18
C LEU A 183 -2.62 10.35 -4.46
N PHE A 184 -1.68 11.23 -4.85
CA PHE A 184 -0.80 11.05 -6.03
C PHE A 184 -1.51 11.03 -7.39
N LEU A 185 -2.71 11.60 -7.49
CA LEU A 185 -3.46 11.76 -8.73
C LEU A 185 -3.16 13.11 -9.41
N GLU A 186 -3.34 13.18 -10.73
CA GLU A 186 -3.14 14.39 -11.53
C GLU A 186 -4.40 14.78 -12.30
N GLY A 187 -4.63 16.09 -12.44
CA GLY A 187 -5.70 16.62 -13.30
C GLY A 187 -7.08 16.02 -13.02
N SER A 188 -7.64 15.34 -14.04
CA SER A 188 -8.97 14.73 -13.97
C SER A 188 -8.98 13.30 -13.40
N ASP A 189 -7.83 12.76 -12.96
CA ASP A 189 -7.73 11.38 -12.50
C ASP A 189 -8.58 11.13 -11.25
N PHE A 190 -8.76 12.13 -10.39
CA PHE A 190 -9.66 12.00 -9.23
C PHE A 190 -11.10 11.69 -9.66
N GLN A 191 -11.61 12.37 -10.68
CA GLN A 191 -12.95 12.09 -11.22
C GLN A 191 -13.01 10.73 -11.94
N ARG A 192 -11.93 10.33 -12.61
CA ARG A 192 -11.81 9.00 -13.26
C ARG A 192 -11.92 7.88 -12.22
N ILE A 193 -11.22 7.97 -11.08
CA ILE A 193 -11.30 6.92 -10.04
C ILE A 193 -12.68 6.85 -9.36
N GLN A 194 -13.40 7.97 -9.23
CA GLN A 194 -14.78 7.99 -8.71
C GLN A 194 -15.75 7.24 -9.64
N LYS A 195 -15.44 7.22 -10.94
CA LYS A 195 -16.15 6.48 -11.99
C LYS A 195 -15.57 5.08 -12.27
N GLU A 196 -14.51 4.69 -11.56
CA GLU A 196 -13.82 3.40 -11.72
C GLU A 196 -13.17 3.22 -13.10
N GLU A 197 -12.87 4.34 -13.77
CA GLU A 197 -12.18 4.34 -15.04
C GLU A 197 -10.69 3.97 -14.84
N PRO A 198 -10.11 3.16 -15.73
CA PRO A 198 -8.69 2.84 -15.66
C PRO A 198 -7.83 4.09 -15.85
N LEU A 199 -6.75 4.19 -15.08
CA LEU A 199 -5.75 5.25 -15.23
C LEU A 199 -4.60 4.79 -16.14
N ASP A 200 -3.93 5.76 -16.73
CA ASP A 200 -2.73 5.54 -17.54
C ASP A 200 -1.53 5.21 -16.65
N PHE A 201 -0.56 4.47 -17.20
CA PHE A 201 0.64 4.13 -16.44
C PHE A 201 1.48 5.38 -16.13
N PRO A 202 2.20 5.39 -14.99
CA PRO A 202 3.09 6.48 -14.65
C PRO A 202 4.09 6.74 -15.78
N PRO A 203 4.32 8.00 -16.18
CA PRO A 203 5.24 8.34 -17.26
C PRO A 203 6.65 7.76 -17.04
N LYS A 204 7.23 7.18 -18.10
CA LYS A 204 8.63 6.70 -18.08
C LYS A 204 9.61 7.88 -17.91
N PRO A 205 10.65 7.77 -17.05
CA PRO A 205 11.74 8.74 -16.98
C PRO A 205 12.35 9.05 -18.35
N PRO A 206 12.81 10.30 -18.59
CA PRO A 206 12.99 11.39 -17.63
C PRO A 206 11.73 12.24 -17.38
N LYS A 207 10.57 11.85 -17.91
CA LYS A 207 9.32 12.56 -17.62
C LYS A 207 9.03 12.51 -16.12
N LYS A 208 8.57 13.64 -15.57
CA LYS A 208 8.11 13.71 -14.19
C LYS A 208 6.86 12.85 -14.02
N ARG A 209 6.69 12.29 -12.82
CA ARG A 209 5.56 11.44 -12.43
C ARG A 209 5.27 11.66 -10.95
N ASN A 210 4.00 11.79 -10.58
CA ASN A 210 3.59 11.87 -9.19
C ASN A 210 3.58 10.50 -8.50
N TRP A 211 3.25 9.44 -9.22
CA TRP A 211 3.27 8.08 -8.69
C TRP A 211 4.69 7.53 -8.65
N ARG A 212 5.23 7.39 -7.44
CA ARG A 212 6.52 6.77 -7.12
C ARG A 212 6.34 5.82 -5.95
N GLY A 213 6.58 4.52 -6.13
CA GLY A 213 6.45 3.50 -5.08
C GLY A 213 7.31 3.82 -3.85
N SER A 214 8.50 4.39 -4.07
CA SER A 214 9.41 4.90 -3.03
C SER A 214 8.82 6.04 -2.20
N THR A 215 7.84 6.78 -2.73
CA THR A 215 7.09 7.82 -2.02
C THR A 215 5.80 7.26 -1.41
N VAL A 216 5.05 6.45 -2.15
CA VAL A 216 3.73 5.95 -1.74
C VAL A 216 3.80 4.95 -0.57
N ALA A 217 4.81 4.08 -0.55
CA ALA A 217 5.00 3.08 0.50
C ALA A 217 6.48 2.69 0.66
N PRO A 218 7.34 3.60 1.13
CA PRO A 218 8.69 3.24 1.59
C PRO A 218 8.62 2.31 2.82
N PHE A 219 9.76 1.80 3.27
CA PHE A 219 9.82 1.17 4.59
C PHE A 219 9.34 2.17 5.66
N ALA A 220 8.47 1.70 6.55
CA ALA A 220 7.76 2.52 7.54
C ALA A 220 6.81 3.60 6.96
N GLY A 221 6.49 3.54 5.67
CA GLY A 221 5.51 4.44 5.06
C GLY A 221 4.12 4.32 5.71
N ASN A 222 3.44 5.45 5.88
CA ASN A 222 2.19 5.52 6.65
C ASN A 222 1.25 6.64 6.18
N ASN A 223 -0.03 6.49 6.56
CA ASN A 223 -1.05 7.53 6.45
C ASN A 223 -1.61 7.80 7.85
N MET A 224 -1.52 9.05 8.30
CA MET A 224 -2.14 9.52 9.53
C MET A 224 -3.30 10.45 9.19
N LEU A 225 -4.49 10.14 9.69
CA LEU A 225 -5.66 11.00 9.55
C LEU A 225 -5.97 11.62 10.91
N VAL A 226 -5.87 12.95 10.98
CA VAL A 226 -6.07 13.72 12.21
C VAL A 226 -7.42 14.44 12.14
N LEU A 227 -8.28 14.15 13.11
CA LEU A 227 -9.55 14.84 13.29
C LEU A 227 -9.34 16.07 14.20
N TYR A 228 -9.60 17.25 13.65
CA TYR A 228 -9.60 18.52 14.36
C TYR A 228 -11.03 18.94 14.70
N SER A 229 -11.16 19.66 15.81
CA SER A 229 -12.41 20.32 16.21
C SER A 229 -12.14 21.81 16.34
N CYS A 230 -12.86 22.61 15.54
CA CYS A 230 -12.66 24.05 15.42
C CYS A 230 -14.00 24.78 15.64
N PRO A 231 -14.45 24.97 16.90
CA PRO A 231 -15.76 25.56 17.19
C PRO A 231 -15.91 27.02 16.74
N ALA A 232 -14.78 27.72 16.52
CA ALA A 232 -14.77 29.11 16.07
C ALA A 232 -14.99 29.26 14.55
N ASN A 233 -15.04 28.16 13.79
CA ASN A 233 -15.23 28.21 12.35
C ASN A 233 -16.74 28.15 12.02
N SER A 234 -17.21 29.15 11.27
CA SER A 234 -18.63 29.27 10.90
C SER A 234 -19.08 28.28 9.83
N SER A 235 -18.18 27.60 9.11
CA SER A 235 -18.53 26.70 8.01
C SER A 235 -18.57 25.22 8.37
N SER A 236 -17.73 24.76 9.31
CA SER A 236 -17.73 23.38 9.80
C SER A 236 -17.04 23.27 11.15
N ASN A 237 -17.57 22.42 12.03
CA ASN A 237 -17.02 22.21 13.38
C ASN A 237 -15.85 21.22 13.42
N TYR A 238 -15.70 20.39 12.38
CA TYR A 238 -14.72 19.30 12.36
C TYR A 238 -14.03 19.21 11.00
N PHE A 239 -12.72 18.98 11.05
CA PHE A 239 -11.87 18.87 9.87
C PHE A 239 -10.99 17.64 9.97
N VAL A 240 -10.70 17.02 8.83
CA VAL A 240 -9.72 15.95 8.70
C VAL A 240 -8.51 16.50 7.95
N GLN A 241 -7.34 16.24 8.49
CA GLN A 241 -6.06 16.43 7.81
C GLN A 241 -5.44 15.05 7.57
N VAL A 242 -4.97 14.82 6.34
CA VAL A 242 -4.17 13.63 6.02
C VAL A 242 -2.70 14.04 6.06
N LEU A 243 -1.90 13.26 6.78
CA LEU A 243 -0.44 13.30 6.69
C LEU A 243 0.00 11.98 6.05
N HIS A 244 0.73 12.07 4.96
CA HIS A 244 1.35 10.92 4.31
C HIS A 244 2.85 10.95 4.59
N ASN A 245 3.38 9.88 5.17
CA ASN A 245 4.74 9.83 5.72
C ASN A 245 5.05 11.08 6.56
N GLU A 246 4.18 11.37 7.54
CA GLU A 246 4.33 12.48 8.49
C GLU A 246 4.29 13.90 7.89
N HIS A 247 4.05 14.04 6.58
CA HIS A 247 3.90 15.33 5.91
C HIS A 247 2.44 15.59 5.53
N PRO A 248 1.86 16.77 5.85
CA PRO A 248 0.54 17.16 5.36
C PRO A 248 0.47 17.01 3.83
N ILE A 249 -0.62 16.42 3.34
CA ILE A 249 -0.86 16.24 1.91
C ILE A 249 -2.23 16.78 1.51
N PRO A 250 -2.30 17.64 0.47
CA PRO A 250 -3.55 18.10 -0.12
C PRO A 250 -4.43 16.94 -0.57
N MET A 251 -5.71 16.99 -0.22
CA MET A 251 -6.68 15.99 -0.70
C MET A 251 -7.41 16.48 -1.96
N PRO A 252 -7.35 15.76 -3.08
CA PRO A 252 -8.05 16.17 -4.31
C PRO A 252 -9.57 16.27 -4.14
N GLY A 253 -10.18 15.37 -3.35
CA GLY A 253 -11.60 15.45 -3.01
C GLY A 253 -11.97 16.60 -2.07
N CYS A 254 -11.01 17.41 -1.63
CA CYS A 254 -11.21 18.57 -0.77
C CYS A 254 -10.67 19.83 -1.44
N ASP A 255 -10.75 19.87 -2.78
CA ASP A 255 -10.33 20.98 -3.64
C ASP A 255 -8.85 21.36 -3.44
N GLY A 256 -8.02 20.37 -3.08
CA GLY A 256 -6.58 20.57 -2.83
C GLY A 256 -6.26 21.22 -1.49
N SER A 257 -7.19 21.24 -0.53
CA SER A 257 -6.92 21.70 0.84
C SER A 257 -6.27 20.60 1.68
N ASP A 258 -5.35 21.00 2.57
CA ASP A 258 -4.79 20.15 3.63
C ASP A 258 -5.82 19.83 4.71
N PHE A 259 -6.74 20.76 4.97
CA PHE A 259 -7.82 20.62 5.96
C PHE A 259 -9.15 20.48 5.24
N CYS A 260 -9.74 19.29 5.33
CA CYS A 260 -11.02 18.99 4.70
C CYS A 260 -12.14 18.99 5.73
N PRO A 261 -13.23 19.74 5.54
CA PRO A 261 -14.41 19.59 6.38
C PRO A 261 -14.84 18.11 6.43
N PHE A 262 -15.14 17.61 7.63
CA PHE A 262 -15.37 16.17 7.82
C PHE A 262 -16.52 15.62 6.95
N GLU A 263 -17.59 16.40 6.78
CA GLU A 263 -18.70 16.02 5.91
C GLU A 263 -18.31 15.99 4.42
N VAL A 264 -17.46 16.94 3.98
CA VAL A 264 -16.92 16.95 2.60
C VAL A 264 -16.02 15.74 2.37
N PHE A 265 -15.18 15.37 3.36
CA PHE A 265 -14.37 14.17 3.29
C PHE A 265 -15.25 12.91 3.11
N LYS A 266 -16.32 12.77 3.91
CA LYS A 266 -17.26 11.66 3.76
C LYS A 266 -17.93 11.66 2.38
N GLU A 267 -18.42 12.80 1.91
CA GLU A 267 -19.14 12.91 0.65
C GLU A 267 -18.25 12.68 -0.58
N LYS A 268 -17.09 13.33 -0.66
CA LYS A 268 -16.26 13.36 -1.87
C LYS A 268 -15.18 12.27 -1.89
N ILE A 269 -14.68 11.81 -0.74
CA ILE A 269 -13.64 10.76 -0.65
C ILE A 269 -14.28 9.41 -0.31
N VAL A 270 -15.11 9.32 0.74
CA VAL A 270 -15.58 8.03 1.26
C VAL A 270 -16.73 7.45 0.44
N HIS A 271 -17.82 8.20 0.26
CA HIS A 271 -19.05 7.73 -0.38
C HIS A 271 -18.87 7.15 -1.79
N PRO A 272 -18.02 7.71 -2.68
CA PRO A 272 -17.84 7.16 -4.03
C PRO A 272 -17.33 5.72 -4.06
N HIS A 273 -16.64 5.28 -2.98
CA HIS A 273 -16.13 3.92 -2.85
C HIS A 273 -17.15 2.92 -2.28
N LEU A 274 -18.27 3.39 -1.73
CA LEU A 274 -19.24 2.54 -1.03
C LEU A 274 -20.21 1.79 -1.97
N LYS A 275 -20.05 1.93 -3.29
CA LYS A 275 -20.91 1.30 -4.31
C LYS A 275 -20.90 -0.23 -4.29
N HIS A 276 -19.82 -0.83 -3.81
CA HIS A 276 -19.65 -2.30 -3.76
C HIS A 276 -19.21 -2.71 -2.36
N ASP A 277 -19.77 -3.80 -1.85
CA ASP A 277 -19.29 -4.42 -0.63
C ASP A 277 -18.09 -5.34 -0.90
N TYR A 278 -17.31 -5.59 0.15
CA TYR A 278 -16.11 -6.40 0.06
C TYR A 278 -16.37 -7.84 -0.41
N ASN A 279 -17.45 -8.48 0.06
CA ASN A 279 -17.75 -9.87 -0.28
C ASN A 279 -18.12 -10.01 -1.75
N THR A 280 -18.95 -9.10 -2.27
CA THR A 280 -19.27 -9.05 -3.69
C THR A 280 -18.04 -8.79 -4.55
N LEU A 281 -17.08 -7.96 -4.10
CA LEU A 281 -15.85 -7.71 -4.83
C LEU A 281 -14.90 -8.93 -4.84
N CYS A 282 -14.82 -9.65 -3.72
CA CYS A 282 -13.76 -10.62 -3.45
C CYS A 282 -14.14 -12.09 -3.61
N ASN A 283 -15.45 -12.41 -3.72
CA ASN A 283 -15.98 -13.78 -3.79
C ASN A 283 -16.68 -14.13 -5.12
N VAL A 284 -16.50 -13.35 -6.19
CA VAL A 284 -17.20 -13.52 -7.49
C VAL A 284 -16.99 -14.90 -8.15
N ASN A 285 -16.04 -15.71 -7.68
CA ASN A 285 -15.60 -16.96 -8.33
C ASN A 285 -15.93 -18.27 -7.58
N LEU A 286 -16.92 -18.31 -6.68
CA LEU A 286 -17.35 -19.60 -6.10
C LEU A 286 -18.35 -20.37 -6.97
N ASP A 287 -19.08 -19.71 -7.88
CA ASP A 287 -20.17 -20.32 -8.65
C ASP A 287 -19.91 -20.48 -10.16
N GLN A 288 -18.70 -20.15 -10.65
CA GLN A 288 -18.33 -20.42 -12.05
C GLN A 288 -17.37 -21.62 -12.15
N PRO A 289 -17.67 -22.63 -12.99
CA PRO A 289 -16.78 -23.77 -13.16
C PRO A 289 -15.44 -23.29 -13.74
N LYS A 290 -14.36 -23.46 -12.95
CA LYS A 290 -12.99 -23.18 -13.37
C LYS A 290 -12.70 -23.94 -14.68
N GLN A 291 -12.56 -23.22 -15.79
CA GLN A 291 -11.95 -23.80 -16.99
C GLN A 291 -10.51 -24.21 -16.63
N LYS A 292 -10.22 -25.52 -16.71
CA LYS A 292 -8.90 -26.08 -16.45
C LYS A 292 -7.90 -25.51 -17.47
N PRO A 293 -6.81 -24.85 -17.05
CA PRO A 293 -5.72 -24.55 -17.96
C PRO A 293 -5.01 -25.86 -18.34
N GLN A 294 -4.81 -26.10 -19.64
CA GLN A 294 -3.94 -27.19 -20.11
C GLN A 294 -2.50 -26.97 -19.60
N PRO A 295 -1.80 -28.03 -19.13
CA PRO A 295 -0.46 -27.88 -18.60
C PRO A 295 0.55 -27.76 -19.76
N SER A 296 1.20 -26.60 -19.89
CA SER A 296 2.46 -26.52 -20.63
C SER A 296 3.62 -26.95 -19.72
N LYS A 297 4.49 -27.82 -20.25
CA LYS A 297 5.58 -28.50 -19.52
C LYS A 297 6.71 -27.57 -19.03
N LEU A 298 6.55 -26.24 -19.07
CA LEU A 298 7.59 -25.27 -18.66
C LEU A 298 7.34 -24.60 -17.29
N SER A 299 6.21 -24.85 -16.64
CA SER A 299 5.82 -24.13 -15.41
C SER A 299 6.42 -24.66 -14.09
N GLN A 300 7.27 -25.69 -14.13
CA GLN A 300 7.81 -26.33 -12.93
C GLN A 300 9.11 -25.67 -12.38
N LEU A 301 9.73 -24.74 -13.10
CA LEU A 301 11.02 -24.15 -12.69
C LEU A 301 10.94 -22.81 -11.93
N PHE A 302 9.80 -22.12 -11.93
CA PHE A 302 9.66 -20.81 -11.26
C PHE A 302 9.09 -20.85 -9.83
N ARG A 303 8.92 -22.05 -9.25
CA ARG A 303 8.40 -22.21 -7.88
C ARG A 303 9.42 -21.91 -6.78
N TRP A 304 10.69 -21.64 -7.10
CA TRP A 304 11.77 -21.74 -6.11
C TRP A 304 12.46 -20.43 -5.69
N LEU A 305 12.08 -19.26 -6.22
CA LEU A 305 12.87 -18.03 -5.99
C LEU A 305 12.13 -16.85 -5.33
N PHE A 306 10.82 -16.90 -5.08
CA PHE A 306 10.11 -15.79 -4.41
C PHE A 306 9.00 -16.19 -3.44
N TRP A 307 9.07 -17.39 -2.84
CA TRP A 307 8.19 -17.75 -1.71
C TRP A 307 8.83 -18.88 -0.87
N PRO A 308 9.03 -18.72 0.44
CA PRO A 308 9.31 -19.88 1.30
C PRO A 308 8.00 -20.67 1.42
N GLY A 309 7.92 -21.80 0.74
CA GLY A 309 6.81 -22.74 0.86
C GLY A 309 6.84 -23.40 2.24
N THR A 310 5.72 -23.29 2.96
CA THR A 310 5.33 -24.26 3.99
C THR A 310 4.86 -25.52 3.26
N ASP A 311 5.69 -26.57 3.31
CA ASP A 311 5.24 -27.93 3.03
C ASP A 311 4.55 -28.47 4.28
N ASP A 312 3.21 -28.51 4.26
CA ASP A 312 2.43 -29.30 5.21
C ASP A 312 2.38 -30.75 4.69
N THR A 313 3.13 -31.64 5.33
CA THR A 313 2.74 -33.05 5.42
C THR A 313 2.58 -33.44 6.90
N PRO A 314 1.54 -34.22 7.24
CA PRO A 314 1.09 -34.37 8.61
C PRO A 314 1.95 -35.37 9.36
N SER A 315 2.68 -34.90 10.38
CA SER A 315 3.38 -35.75 11.34
C SER A 315 2.79 -35.53 12.73
N HIS A 316 1.96 -36.47 13.17
CA HIS A 316 1.65 -36.67 14.57
C HIS A 316 2.93 -36.83 15.40
N ARG A 317 3.13 -36.00 16.43
CA ARG A 317 3.63 -36.32 17.79
C ARG A 317 3.90 -35.00 18.55
N VAL A 318 3.05 -34.66 19.52
CA VAL A 318 3.21 -34.87 20.99
C VAL A 318 4.28 -33.97 21.61
N ASP A 319 3.77 -33.01 22.40
CA ASP A 319 4.27 -32.36 23.63
C ASP A 319 5.77 -32.02 23.80
N LEU A 320 6.07 -30.72 23.86
CA LEU A 320 6.39 -29.95 25.09
C LEU A 320 6.55 -28.46 24.75
#